data_AF-A0A8S0TQG2-F1
#
_entry.id   AF-A0A8S0TQG2-F1
#
_cell.length_a   1.000
_cell.length_b   1.000
_cell.length_c   1.000
_cell.angle_alpha   90.00
_cell.angle_beta   90.00
_cell.angle_gamma   90.00
#
_symmetry.space_group_name_H-M   'P 1'
#
loop_
_entity.id
_entity.type
_entity.pdbx_description
1 polymer ?
#
loop_
_entity_poly.entity_id
_entity_poly.type
_entity_poly.pdbx_seq_one_letter_code
_entity_poly.pdbx_strand_id
1 'polypeptide(L)'
;MLARLEALENDNAGMEMVQNDDDDEASLDEDDQVYQKKQSKSTKRKTRQAKALEDAKKAPRTFLELLNEANLESLPPHVPSYFRAAVGPPSSVARRHFCTVCGFSANYTCIQCGMRFCSIKCRAIHNDTRCLKFVA
;
A
#
# COMPACT_ATOMS: atom_id res chain seq x y z
N MET A 1 13.52 0.35 6.52
CA MET A 1 12.15 -0.18 6.32
C MET A 1 11.16 0.91 5.93
N LEU A 2 11.24 2.12 6.53
CA LEU A 2 10.35 3.26 6.21
C LEU A 2 10.35 3.66 4.71
N ALA A 3 11.53 3.78 4.10
CA ALA A 3 11.64 4.19 2.68
C ALA A 3 10.98 3.25 1.66
N ARG A 4 10.79 1.96 2.00
CA ARG A 4 10.09 1.00 1.12
C ARG A 4 8.57 1.14 1.23
N LEU A 5 8.08 1.53 2.41
CA LEU A 5 6.65 1.75 2.63
C LEU A 5 6.19 3.03 1.93
N GLU A 6 6.98 4.09 2.03
CA GLU A 6 6.72 5.37 1.35
C GLU A 6 6.66 5.23 -0.18
N ALA A 7 7.53 4.40 -0.77
CA ALA A 7 7.49 4.12 -2.21
C ALA A 7 6.20 3.40 -2.64
N LEU A 8 5.68 2.46 -1.82
CA LEU A 8 4.45 1.74 -2.12
C LEU A 8 3.20 2.63 -1.96
N GLU A 9 3.24 3.65 -1.10
CA GLU A 9 2.15 4.62 -0.94
C GLU A 9 2.07 5.58 -2.14
N ASN A 10 3.21 6.00 -2.69
CA ASN A 10 3.26 6.91 -3.83
C ASN A 10 2.79 6.27 -5.16
N ASP A 11 2.90 4.95 -5.29
CA ASP A 11 2.49 4.22 -6.50
C ASP A 11 0.98 3.88 -6.52
N ASN A 12 0.25 4.10 -5.42
CA ASN A 12 -1.18 3.84 -5.36
C ASN A 12 -1.96 5.00 -6.01
N ALA A 13 -2.01 5.01 -7.35
CA ALA A 13 -2.87 5.91 -8.10
C ALA A 13 -4.32 5.78 -7.59
N GLY A 14 -4.84 6.85 -6.98
CA GLY A 14 -6.16 6.88 -6.36
C GLY A 14 -7.21 6.37 -7.34
N MET A 15 -7.86 5.26 -6.99
CA MET A 15 -9.00 4.73 -7.73
C MET A 15 -10.04 5.84 -7.81
N GLU A 16 -10.39 6.26 -9.03
CA GLU A 16 -11.29 7.38 -9.25
C GLU A 16 -12.59 7.16 -8.49
N MET A 17 -12.94 8.13 -7.65
CA MET A 17 -14.24 8.13 -6.99
C MET A 17 -15.29 8.28 -8.08
N VAL A 18 -16.02 7.19 -8.37
CA VAL A 18 -17.30 7.29 -9.07
C VAL A 18 -18.20 8.12 -8.17
N GLN A 19 -18.35 9.40 -8.51
CA GLN A 19 -19.39 10.27 -7.98
C GLN A 19 -20.71 9.66 -8.44
N ASN A 20 -21.38 8.93 -7.54
CA ASN A 20 -22.81 8.68 -7.73
C ASN A 20 -23.50 10.00 -7.37
N ASP A 21 -23.61 10.88 -8.37
CA ASP A 21 -24.52 12.02 -8.33
C ASP A 21 -25.94 11.47 -8.49
N ASP A 22 -26.50 10.94 -7.40
CA ASP A 22 -27.95 10.73 -7.27
C ASP A 22 -28.61 12.11 -7.08
N ASP A 23 -28.59 12.92 -8.13
CA ASP A 23 -29.42 14.12 -8.29
C ASP A 23 -30.76 13.68 -8.88
N ASP A 24 -31.63 13.10 -8.04
CA ASP A 24 -33.06 12.93 -8.34
C ASP A 24 -33.75 14.31 -8.31
N GLU A 25 -33.44 15.17 -9.28
CA GLU A 25 -34.22 16.36 -9.62
C GLU A 25 -35.33 15.95 -10.61
N ALA A 26 -36.49 15.53 -10.11
CA ALA A 26 -37.71 15.56 -10.91
C ALA A 26 -38.95 15.59 -10.00
N SER A 27 -39.39 16.79 -9.60
CA SER A 27 -40.79 17.03 -9.24
C SER A 27 -41.14 18.48 -9.55
N LEU A 28 -41.52 18.74 -10.80
CA LEU A 28 -42.33 19.90 -11.15
C LEU A 28 -43.79 19.49 -10.93
N ASP A 29 -44.36 19.83 -9.78
CA ASP A 29 -45.81 19.71 -9.56
C ASP A 29 -46.50 20.93 -10.18
N GLU A 30 -47.26 20.70 -11.24
CA GLU A 30 -48.37 21.55 -11.70
C GLU A 30 -49.64 21.04 -10.99
N ASP A 31 -50.37 21.97 -10.36
CA ASP A 31 -51.50 21.73 -9.48
C ASP A 31 -52.57 20.78 -10.05
N ASP A 32 -52.96 19.74 -9.31
CA ASP A 32 -54.39 19.41 -9.17
C ASP A 32 -54.73 18.67 -7.86
N GLN A 33 -55.94 18.95 -7.38
CA GLN A 33 -56.47 18.56 -6.07
C GLN A 33 -56.74 17.04 -5.97
N VAL A 34 -56.55 16.44 -4.79
CA VAL A 34 -57.49 15.50 -4.10
C VAL A 34 -56.81 14.83 -2.89
N TYR A 35 -57.58 14.78 -1.81
CA TYR A 35 -57.27 14.35 -0.44
C TYR A 35 -56.87 12.87 -0.31
N GLN A 36 -55.67 12.56 0.20
CA GLN A 36 -55.36 11.31 0.90
C GLN A 36 -54.27 11.52 1.98
N LYS A 37 -54.56 11.09 3.20
CA LYS A 37 -53.70 11.11 4.39
C LYS A 37 -52.56 10.10 4.20
N LYS A 38 -51.36 10.54 3.82
CA LYS A 38 -50.16 9.68 3.79
C LYS A 38 -49.22 10.04 4.94
N GLN A 39 -48.90 9.04 5.75
CA GLN A 39 -47.97 9.13 6.87
C GLN A 39 -46.63 9.71 6.39
N SER A 40 -46.23 10.83 6.97
CA SER A 40 -44.88 11.37 6.81
C SER A 40 -43.89 10.40 7.46
N LYS A 41 -43.36 9.43 6.69
CA LYS A 41 -42.05 8.88 7.01
C LYS A 41 -41.07 10.03 6.83
N SER A 42 -40.79 10.71 7.94
CA SER A 42 -39.75 11.73 8.02
C SER A 42 -38.42 11.05 7.71
N THR A 43 -38.05 11.01 6.43
CA THR A 43 -36.66 10.87 6.01
C THR A 43 -35.98 12.16 6.42
N LYS A 44 -35.59 12.25 7.71
CA LYS A 44 -34.82 13.39 8.22
C LYS A 44 -33.62 13.56 7.31
N ARG A 45 -33.58 14.69 6.59
CA ARG A 45 -32.46 15.10 5.75
C ARG A 45 -31.20 14.98 6.60
N LYS A 46 -30.30 14.05 6.23
CA LYS A 46 -29.02 13.89 6.94
C LYS A 46 -28.31 15.24 6.93
N THR A 47 -27.74 15.64 8.08
CA THR A 47 -26.97 16.88 8.17
C THR A 47 -25.77 16.80 7.22
N ARG A 48 -25.30 17.95 6.72
CA ARG A 48 -24.08 18.02 5.89
C ARG A 48 -22.89 17.33 6.58
N GLN A 49 -22.81 17.41 7.90
CA GLN A 49 -21.80 16.73 8.71
C GLN A 49 -21.94 15.20 8.68
N ALA A 50 -23.16 14.67 8.76
CA ALA A 50 -23.40 13.23 8.64
C ALA A 50 -23.09 12.70 7.23
N LYS A 51 -23.37 13.49 6.18
CA LYS A 51 -23.00 13.14 4.79
C LYS A 51 -21.47 13.13 4.62
N ALA A 52 -20.78 14.16 5.09
CA ALA A 52 -19.31 14.24 5.04
C ALA A 52 -18.60 13.08 5.78
N LEU A 53 -19.15 12.64 6.93
CA LEU A 53 -18.63 11.48 7.66
C LEU A 53 -18.83 10.15 6.90
N GLU A 54 -19.91 10.01 6.14
CA GLU A 54 -20.16 8.82 5.33
C GLU A 54 -19.27 8.79 4.09
N ASP A 55 -19.04 9.96 3.47
CA ASP A 55 -18.13 10.10 2.33
C ASP A 55 -16.67 9.87 2.75
N ALA A 56 -16.27 10.33 3.94
CA ALA A 56 -14.97 10.02 4.53
C ALA A 56 -14.75 8.52 4.79
N LYS A 57 -15.81 7.76 5.09
CA LYS A 57 -15.72 6.29 5.25
C LYS A 57 -15.55 5.56 3.91
N LYS A 58 -16.00 6.18 2.80
CA LYS A 58 -15.85 5.67 1.43
C LYS A 58 -14.54 6.10 0.78
N ALA A 59 -13.83 7.06 1.37
CA ALA A 59 -12.53 7.49 0.90
C ALA A 59 -11.52 6.33 0.94
N PRO A 60 -10.59 6.26 -0.02
CA PRO A 60 -9.54 5.25 -0.01
C PRO A 60 -8.69 5.43 1.26
N ARG A 61 -8.49 4.33 1.99
CA ARG A 61 -7.68 4.30 3.21
C ARG A 61 -6.22 4.11 2.86
N THR A 62 -5.35 4.77 3.60
CA THR A 62 -3.90 4.53 3.52
C THR A 62 -3.56 3.17 4.13
N PHE A 63 -2.41 2.61 3.75
CA PHE A 63 -1.94 1.36 4.34
C PHE A 63 -1.76 1.48 5.87
N LEU A 64 -1.27 2.63 6.33
CA LEU A 64 -1.05 2.90 7.76
C LEU A 64 -2.36 2.97 8.55
N GLU A 65 -3.43 3.54 7.98
CA GLU A 65 -4.76 3.52 8.59
C GLU A 65 -5.30 2.09 8.74
N LEU A 66 -5.19 1.28 7.68
CA LEU A 66 -5.61 -0.12 7.71
C LEU A 66 -4.81 -0.94 8.75
N LEU A 67 -3.53 -0.64 8.91
CA LEU A 67 -2.66 -1.32 9.88
C LEU A 67 -3.07 -0.99 11.32
N ASN A 68 -3.40 0.27 11.60
CA ASN A 68 -3.88 0.71 12.91
C ASN A 68 -5.24 0.09 13.26
N GLU A 69 -6.17 0.06 12.30
CA GLU A 69 -7.50 -0.54 12.49
C GLU A 69 -7.44 -2.05 12.75
N ALA A 70 -6.49 -2.75 12.12
CA ALA A 70 -6.32 -4.19 12.27
C ALA A 70 -5.83 -4.61 13.68
N ASN A 71 -5.36 -3.66 14.50
CA ASN A 71 -4.89 -3.88 15.88
C ASN A 71 -4.05 -5.17 16.05
N LEU A 72 -3.05 -5.33 15.18
CA LEU A 72 -2.31 -6.59 15.02
C LEU A 72 -1.56 -7.03 16.28
N GLU A 73 -1.29 -6.12 17.22
CA GLU A 73 -0.65 -6.40 18.51
C GLU A 73 -1.52 -7.27 19.42
N SER A 74 -2.85 -7.10 19.34
CA SER A 74 -3.82 -7.88 20.11
C SER A 74 -3.99 -9.31 19.62
N LEU A 75 -3.50 -9.62 18.42
CA LEU A 75 -3.63 -10.96 17.84
C LEU A 75 -2.79 -11.97 18.64
N PRO A 76 -3.34 -13.16 18.95
CA PRO A 76 -2.57 -14.24 19.57
C PRO A 76 -1.28 -14.57 18.82
N PRO A 77 -0.23 -15.07 19.51
CA PRO A 77 1.10 -15.26 18.92
C PRO A 77 1.15 -16.28 17.77
N HIS A 78 0.18 -17.19 17.70
CA HIS A 78 0.08 -18.19 16.64
C HIS A 78 -0.58 -17.67 15.36
N VAL A 79 -1.20 -16.48 15.40
CA VAL A 79 -1.84 -15.87 14.22
C VAL A 79 -0.78 -15.11 13.42
N PRO A 80 -0.52 -15.49 12.16
CA PRO A 80 0.38 -14.75 11.28
C PRO A 80 -0.14 -13.32 11.09
N SER A 81 0.73 -12.33 11.29
CA SER A 81 0.42 -10.92 11.07
C SER A 81 1.56 -10.26 10.30
N TYR A 82 1.32 -9.07 9.73
CA TYR A 82 2.34 -8.34 9.00
C TYR A 82 3.64 -8.13 9.82
N PHE A 83 3.52 -7.89 11.13
CA PHE A 83 4.67 -7.74 12.04
C PHE A 83 5.39 -9.06 12.33
N ARG A 84 4.69 -10.20 12.28
CA ARG A 84 5.23 -11.53 12.63
C ARG A 84 5.63 -12.37 11.43
N ALA A 85 5.28 -11.93 10.22
CA ALA A 85 5.64 -12.59 8.96
C ALA A 85 7.14 -12.50 8.63
N ALA A 86 7.97 -12.02 9.56
CA ALA A 86 9.41 -12.01 9.42
C ALA A 86 9.92 -13.44 9.18
N VAL A 87 10.69 -13.60 8.09
CA VAL A 87 11.36 -14.85 7.80
C VAL A 87 12.32 -15.14 8.95
N GLY A 88 12.19 -16.32 9.56
CA GLY A 88 13.08 -16.77 10.62
C GLY A 88 14.54 -16.78 10.16
N PRO A 89 15.50 -16.95 11.10
CA PRO A 89 16.92 -17.03 10.76
C PRO A 89 17.15 -18.04 9.62
N PRO A 90 17.99 -17.72 8.63
CA PRO A 90 18.20 -18.59 7.48
C PRO A 90 18.63 -19.99 7.95
N SER A 91 17.94 -21.02 7.49
CA SER A 91 18.16 -22.42 7.90
C SER A 91 19.47 -23.03 7.38
N SER A 92 20.09 -22.40 6.38
CA SER A 92 21.35 -22.86 5.81
C SER A 92 22.55 -22.12 6.40
N VAL A 93 23.50 -22.88 6.93
CA VAL A 93 24.79 -22.38 7.44
C VAL A 93 25.66 -21.83 6.30
N ALA A 94 25.47 -22.30 5.06
CA ALA A 94 26.26 -21.87 3.91
C ALA A 94 25.68 -20.60 3.27
N ARG A 95 26.34 -19.46 3.49
CA ARG A 95 26.02 -18.23 2.77
C ARG A 95 26.31 -18.42 1.28
N ARG A 96 25.26 -18.40 0.45
CA ARG A 96 25.42 -18.41 -1.02
C ARG A 96 25.88 -17.03 -1.47
N HIS A 97 26.88 -17.00 -2.34
CA HIS A 97 27.40 -15.76 -2.92
C HIS A 97 26.99 -15.65 -4.37
N PHE A 98 26.27 -14.59 -4.70
CA PHE A 98 25.77 -14.32 -6.03
C PHE A 98 26.38 -13.05 -6.60
N CYS A 99 26.49 -13.02 -7.92
CA CYS A 99 27.01 -11.89 -8.67
C CYS A 99 25.95 -10.79 -8.72
N THR A 100 26.33 -9.59 -8.31
CA THR A 100 25.45 -8.41 -8.30
C THR A 100 25.10 -7.88 -9.70
N VAL A 101 25.77 -8.40 -10.73
CA VAL A 101 25.53 -8.01 -12.13
C VAL A 101 24.58 -8.98 -12.82
N CYS A 102 24.77 -10.29 -12.68
CA CYS A 102 24.04 -11.31 -13.45
C CYS A 102 23.36 -12.40 -12.61
N GLY A 103 23.48 -12.39 -11.28
CA GLY A 103 22.80 -13.34 -10.39
C GLY A 103 23.40 -14.74 -10.29
N PHE A 104 24.38 -15.11 -11.11
CA PHE A 104 25.09 -16.40 -11.01
C PHE A 104 26.01 -16.47 -9.77
N SER A 105 26.56 -17.65 -9.46
CA SER A 105 27.52 -17.81 -8.36
C SER A 105 28.73 -16.88 -8.54
N ALA A 106 29.11 -16.20 -7.47
CA ALA A 106 30.22 -15.26 -7.48
C ALA A 106 31.43 -15.80 -6.72
N ASN A 107 32.55 -15.88 -7.42
CA ASN A 107 33.83 -16.33 -6.87
C ASN A 107 34.76 -15.17 -6.50
N TYR A 108 34.44 -13.95 -6.94
CA TYR A 108 35.29 -12.77 -6.74
C TYR A 108 34.59 -11.70 -5.92
N THR A 109 35.39 -10.92 -5.19
CA THR A 109 34.94 -9.82 -4.33
C THR A 109 35.66 -8.54 -4.73
N CYS A 110 34.92 -7.44 -4.88
CA CYS A 110 35.50 -6.14 -5.16
C CYS A 110 36.24 -5.60 -3.94
N ILE A 111 37.49 -5.18 -4.11
CA ILE A 111 38.31 -4.64 -3.02
C ILE A 111 37.88 -3.25 -2.54
N GLN A 112 37.08 -2.52 -3.35
CA GLN A 112 36.64 -1.16 -3.02
C GLN A 112 35.36 -1.19 -2.17
N CYS A 113 34.36 -1.97 -2.58
CA CYS A 113 33.02 -1.95 -1.97
C CYS A 113 32.56 -3.29 -1.39
N GLY A 114 33.36 -4.35 -1.48
CA GLY A 114 33.00 -5.68 -0.98
C GLY A 114 31.92 -6.43 -1.78
N MET A 115 31.33 -5.81 -2.81
CA MET A 115 30.32 -6.46 -3.66
C MET A 115 30.95 -7.59 -4.51
N ARG A 116 30.16 -8.64 -4.78
CA ARG A 116 30.65 -9.84 -5.47
C ARG A 116 30.29 -9.89 -6.95
N PHE A 117 31.17 -10.51 -7.74
CA PHE A 117 31.02 -10.73 -9.18
C PHE A 117 31.58 -12.09 -9.63
N CYS A 118 31.11 -12.59 -10.79
CA CYS A 118 31.49 -13.92 -11.29
C CYS A 118 32.62 -13.92 -12.33
N SER A 119 32.86 -12.80 -13.02
CA SER A 119 33.81 -12.73 -14.15
C SER A 119 34.36 -11.32 -14.35
N ILE A 120 35.41 -11.21 -15.17
CA ILE A 120 36.01 -9.91 -15.56
C ILE A 120 34.99 -9.00 -16.27
N LYS A 121 34.10 -9.57 -17.10
CA LYS A 121 33.02 -8.81 -17.74
C LYS A 121 32.10 -8.18 -16.70
N CYS A 122 31.70 -8.96 -15.70
CA CYS A 122 30.89 -8.45 -14.59
C CYS A 122 31.68 -7.48 -13.69
N ARG A 123 33.01 -7.62 -13.58
CA ARG A 123 33.85 -6.63 -12.88
C ARG A 123 33.81 -5.27 -13.57
N ALA A 124 33.91 -5.22 -14.89
CA ALA A 124 33.84 -3.97 -15.65
C ALA A 124 32.49 -3.27 -15.43
N ILE A 125 31.39 -3.98 -15.67
CA ILE A 125 30.03 -3.46 -15.45
C ILE A 125 29.84 -3.01 -13.99
N HIS A 126 30.36 -3.80 -13.04
CA HIS A 126 30.33 -3.45 -11.63
C HIS A 126 31.06 -2.13 -11.36
N ASN A 127 32.30 -1.98 -11.86
CA ASN A 127 33.08 -0.76 -11.68
C ASN A 127 32.38 0.47 -12.26
N ASP A 128 31.71 0.32 -13.40
CA ASP A 128 31.09 1.43 -14.12
C ASP A 128 29.77 1.90 -13.48
N THR A 129 28.97 0.96 -12.95
CA THR A 129 27.57 1.25 -12.58
C THR A 129 27.19 0.89 -11.14
N ARG A 130 27.97 0.07 -10.43
CA ARG A 130 27.58 -0.51 -9.12
C ARG A 130 28.64 -0.34 -8.02
N CYS A 131 29.84 0.14 -8.35
CA CYS A 131 30.94 0.24 -7.40
C CYS A 131 30.82 1.52 -6.57
N LEU A 132 30.15 1.42 -5.43
CA LEU A 132 30.08 2.50 -4.46
C LEU A 132 31.39 2.49 -3.66
N LYS A 133 32.32 3.40 -3.97
CA LYS A 133 33.69 3.38 -3.45
C LYS A 133 33.78 3.25 -1.92
N PHE A 134 32.80 3.71 -1.15
CA PHE A 134 32.69 3.48 0.29
C PHE A 134 31.22 3.60 0.73
N VAL A 135 30.55 2.50 1.07
CA VAL A 135 29.39 2.52 1.96
C VAL A 135 29.78 1.68 3.15
N ALA A 136 30.22 2.35 4.22
CA ALA A 136 30.44 1.78 5.54
C ALA A 136 29.24 2.11 6.41
#